data_AF-A0A8S3AFP9-F1
#
_entry.id   AF-A0A8S3AFP9-F1
#
_cell.length_a   1.000
_cell.length_b   1.000
_cell.length_c   1.000
_cell.angle_alpha   90.00
_cell.angle_beta   90.00
_cell.angle_gamma   90.00
#
_symmetry.space_group_name_H-M   'P 1'
#
loop_
_entity.id
_entity.type
_entity.pdbx_description
1 polymer ?
#
loop_
_entity_poly.entity_id
_entity_poly.type
_entity_poly.pdbx_seq_one_letter_code
_entity_poly.pdbx_strand_id
1 'polypeptide(L)'
;MVIDVQFKQPNPLVFWKDHQQKFPYLAKLARHLYSIPATSAGVERQFSAAGLVINERRSSLNPDTVEDILFVRSIQKSLEKDPHLFS
;
A
#
# COMPACT_ATOMS: atom_id res chain seq x y z
N MET A 1 12.96 35.67 11.00
CA MET A 1 12.47 34.95 9.82
C MET A 1 13.16 33.60 9.81
N VAL A 2 12.53 32.58 10.41
CA VAL A 2 13.08 31.21 10.41
C VAL A 2 12.68 30.61 9.08
N ILE A 3 13.66 30.32 8.23
CA ILE A 3 13.43 29.63 6.97
C ILE A 3 13.17 28.18 7.36
N ASP A 4 11.92 27.76 7.32
CA ASP A 4 11.55 26.37 7.46
C ASP A 4 12.04 25.63 6.21
N VAL A 5 13.27 25.12 6.27
CA VAL A 5 13.84 24.28 5.21
C VAL A 5 13.10 22.95 5.27
N GLN A 6 12.00 22.88 4.54
CA GLN A 6 11.25 21.65 4.33
C GLN A 6 12.14 20.65 3.57
N PHE A 7 12.87 19.82 4.31
CA PHE A 7 13.60 18.67 3.76
C PHE A 7 12.58 17.64 3.27
N LYS A 8 12.11 17.83 2.03
CA LYS A 8 11.30 16.83 1.34
C LYS A 8 12.18 15.60 1.11
N GLN A 9 11.90 14.52 1.82
CA GLN A 9 12.59 13.25 1.64
C GLN A 9 12.50 12.85 0.16
N PRO A 10 13.63 12.62 -0.53
CA PRO A 10 13.60 12.25 -1.94
C PRO A 10 12.86 10.93 -2.10
N ASN A 11 11.79 10.92 -2.89
CA ASN A 11 11.04 9.69 -3.17
C ASN A 11 11.83 8.87 -4.20
N PRO A 12 12.42 7.71 -3.82
CA PRO A 12 13.24 6.92 -4.74
C PRO A 12 12.43 6.43 -5.95
N LEU A 13 11.12 6.20 -5.81
CA LEU A 13 10.26 5.79 -6.92
C LEU A 13 10.11 6.89 -7.97
N VAL A 14 10.09 8.16 -7.56
CA VAL A 14 10.05 9.30 -8.48
C VAL A 14 11.37 9.42 -9.22
N PHE A 15 12.50 9.31 -8.51
CA PHE A 15 13.82 9.31 -9.14
C PHE A 15 13.94 8.23 -10.22
N TRP A 16 13.57 6.98 -9.92
CA TRP A 16 13.63 5.89 -10.89
C TRP A 16 12.62 6.02 -12.02
N LYS A 17 11.46 6.67 -11.77
CA LYS A 17 10.49 7.01 -12.82
C LYS A 17 11.07 8.02 -13.80
N ASP A 18 11.73 9.07 -13.31
CA ASP A 18 12.32 10.11 -14.15
C ASP A 18 13.52 9.58 -14.96
N HIS A 19 14.27 8.62 -14.40
CA HIS A 19 15.46 8.03 -15.04
C HIS A 19 15.16 6.75 -15.84
N GLN A 20 13.89 6.34 -15.98
CA GLN A 20 13.53 5.08 -16.63
C GLN A 20 13.95 5.00 -18.10
N GLN A 21 14.00 6.13 -18.81
CA GLN A 21 14.45 6.15 -20.21
C GLN A 21 15.96 5.89 -20.34
N LYS A 22 16.74 6.40 -19.38
CA LYS A 22 18.19 6.24 -19.34
C LYS A 22 18.60 4.86 -18.81
N PHE A 23 17.85 4.32 -17.86
CA PHE A 23 18.13 3.05 -17.21
C PHE A 23 16.89 2.15 -17.12
N PRO A 24 16.38 1.62 -18.26
CA PRO A 24 15.09 0.92 -18.30
C PRO A 24 15.06 -0.37 -17.45
N TYR A 25 16.15 -1.14 -17.45
CA TYR A 25 16.23 -2.37 -16.66
C TYR A 25 16.38 -2.09 -15.16
N LEU A 26 17.21 -1.11 -14.82
CA LEU A 26 17.45 -0.77 -13.41
C LEU A 26 16.23 -0.09 -12.77
N ALA A 27 15.53 0.78 -13.52
CA ALA A 27 14.28 1.36 -13.06
C ALA A 27 13.18 0.32 -12.83
N LYS A 28 13.11 -0.72 -13.67
CA LYS A 28 12.21 -1.87 -13.45
C LYS A 28 12.58 -2.65 -12.19
N LEU A 29 13.87 -2.96 -12.01
CA LEU A 29 14.35 -3.67 -10.82
C LEU A 29 14.12 -2.85 -9.54
N ALA A 30 14.45 -1.56 -9.56
CA ALA A 30 14.23 -0.67 -8.43
C ALA A 30 12.75 -0.59 -8.04
N ARG A 31 11.85 -0.48 -9.02
CA ARG A 31 10.40 -0.52 -8.76
C ARG A 31 10.00 -1.80 -8.06
N HIS A 32 10.52 -2.95 -8.49
CA HIS A 32 10.22 -4.23 -7.85
C HIS A 32 10.74 -4.28 -6.41
N LEU A 33 12.01 -3.91 -6.19
CA LEU A 33 12.63 -3.88 -4.86
C LEU A 33 11.89 -2.96 -3.88
N TYR A 34 11.55 -1.75 -4.31
CA TYR A 34 10.85 -0.77 -3.46
C TYR A 34 9.35 -1.06 -3.29
N SER A 35 8.77 -1.99 -4.07
CA SER A 35 7.39 -2.44 -3.86
C SER A 35 7.27 -3.44 -2.70
N ILE A 36 8.39 -4.03 -2.28
CA ILE A 36 8.42 -4.98 -1.16
C ILE A 36 8.37 -4.17 0.13
N PRO A 37 7.35 -4.36 0.99
CA PRO A 37 7.31 -3.71 2.28
C PRO A 37 8.49 -4.19 3.13
N ALA A 38 9.20 -3.25 3.77
CA ALA A 38 10.33 -3.59 4.62
C ALA A 38 9.94 -4.37 5.89
N THR A 39 8.64 -4.38 6.25
CA THR A 39 8.12 -5.02 7.46
C THR A 39 6.79 -5.72 7.22
N SER A 40 6.51 -6.74 8.03
CA SER A 40 5.21 -7.43 8.09
C SER A 40 4.08 -6.55 8.67
N ALA A 41 4.39 -5.37 9.21
CA ALA A 41 3.43 -4.49 9.88
C ALA A 41 2.23 -4.10 8.99
N GLY A 42 2.41 -4.04 7.67
CA GLY A 42 1.29 -3.81 6.74
C GLY A 42 0.28 -4.96 6.75
N VAL A 43 0.80 -6.18 6.70
CA VAL A 43 0.03 -7.43 6.72
C VAL A 43 -0.63 -7.63 8.09
N GLU A 44 0.11 -7.41 9.18
CA GLU A 44 -0.42 -7.50 10.56
C GLU A 44 -1.57 -6.52 10.81
N ARG A 45 -1.50 -5.29 10.27
CA ARG A 45 -2.61 -4.33 10.35
C ARG A 45 -3.85 -4.81 9.60
N GLN A 46 -3.66 -5.46 8.45
CA GLN A 46 -4.77 -6.08 7.71
C GLN A 46 -5.40 -7.23 8.51
N PHE A 47 -4.58 -8.09 9.12
CA PHE A 47 -5.06 -9.20 9.95
C PHE A 47 -5.70 -8.73 11.26
N SER A 48 -5.18 -7.69 11.89
CA SER A 48 -5.81 -7.08 13.08
C SER A 48 -7.19 -6.49 12.72
N ALA A 49 -7.30 -5.81 11.57
CA ALA A 49 -8.58 -5.36 11.05
C ALA A 49 -9.52 -6.53 10.73
N ALA A 50 -8.99 -7.64 10.20
CA ALA A 50 -9.75 -8.87 9.99
C ALA A 50 -10.27 -9.44 11.31
N GLY A 51 -9.45 -9.51 12.35
CA GLY A 51 -9.87 -9.95 13.69
C GLY A 51 -11.02 -9.12 14.26
N LEU A 52 -11.07 -7.82 13.96
CA LEU A 52 -12.19 -6.94 14.33
C LEU A 52 -13.45 -7.17 13.48
N VAL A 53 -13.31 -7.59 12.21
CA VAL A 53 -14.43 -7.97 11.34
C VAL A 53 -15.00 -9.34 11.74
N ILE A 54 -14.15 -10.25 12.21
CA ILE A 54 -14.47 -11.61 12.69
C ILE A 54 -14.91 -11.59 14.17
N ASN A 55 -15.23 -10.43 14.74
CA ASN A 55 -15.63 -10.27 16.15
C ASN A 55 -16.76 -11.27 16.53
N GLU A 56 -16.75 -11.75 17.78
CA GLU A 56 -17.53 -12.90 18.31
C GLU A 56 -19.03 -12.92 17.94
N ARG A 57 -19.63 -11.79 17.57
CA ARG A 57 -21.01 -11.67 17.07
C ARG A 57 -21.24 -12.19 15.63
N ARG A 58 -20.18 -12.52 14.88
CA ARG A 58 -20.20 -12.96 13.46
C ARG A 58 -19.36 -14.22 13.24
N SER A 59 -19.17 -15.05 14.27
CA SER A 59 -18.37 -16.28 14.24
C SER A 59 -18.85 -17.38 13.25
N SER A 60 -19.97 -17.16 12.57
CA SER A 60 -20.54 -18.05 11.54
C SER A 60 -20.25 -17.60 10.10
N LEU A 61 -19.42 -16.57 9.88
CA LEU A 61 -19.04 -16.19 8.52
C LEU A 61 -18.16 -17.27 7.89
N ASN A 62 -18.51 -17.70 6.67
CA ASN A 62 -17.67 -18.59 5.88
C ASN A 62 -16.32 -17.88 5.61
N PRO A 63 -15.16 -18.55 5.74
CA PRO A 63 -13.86 -18.01 5.36
C PRO A 63 -13.85 -17.26 4.02
N ASP A 64 -14.56 -17.78 3.00
CA ASP A 64 -14.65 -17.12 1.69
C ASP A 64 -15.27 -15.70 1.79
N THR A 65 -16.31 -15.56 2.61
CA THR A 65 -16.96 -14.26 2.84
C THR A 65 -16.05 -13.30 3.60
N VAL A 66 -15.18 -13.81 4.47
CA VAL A 66 -14.19 -12.99 5.17
C VAL A 66 -13.12 -12.49 4.20
N GLU A 67 -12.66 -13.35 3.29
CA GLU A 67 -11.70 -12.99 2.24
C GLU A 67 -12.27 -11.88 1.35
N ASP A 68 -13.51 -12.03 0.87
CA ASP A 68 -14.19 -11.02 0.05
C ASP A 68 -14.30 -9.66 0.75
N ILE A 69 -14.68 -9.66 2.04
CA ILE A 69 -14.78 -8.42 2.83
C ILE A 69 -13.40 -7.75 2.97
N LEU A 70 -12.35 -8.53 3.24
CA LEU A 70 -10.99 -8.00 3.35
C LEU A 70 -10.49 -7.45 2.02
N PHE A 71 -10.80 -8.12 0.91
CA PHE A 71 -10.46 -7.68 -0.43
C PHE A 71 -11.13 -6.34 -0.76
N VAL A 72 -12.45 -6.23 -0.61
CA VAL A 72 -13.19 -4.98 -0.86
C VAL A 72 -12.67 -3.85 0.02
N ARG A 73 -12.41 -4.10 1.31
CA ARG A 73 -11.85 -3.10 2.23
C ARG A 73 -10.45 -2.64 1.81
N SER A 74 -9.62 -3.55 1.27
CA SER A 74 -8.28 -3.22 0.77
C SER A 74 -8.33 -2.30 -0.46
N ILE A 75 -9.29 -2.55 -1.36
CA ILE A 75 -9.52 -1.73 -2.55
C ILE A 75 -10.07 -0.36 -2.15
N GLN A 76 -11.08 -0.31 -1.28
CA GLN A 76 -11.65 0.95 -0.80
C GLN A 76 -10.57 1.86 -0.21
N LYS A 77 -9.68 1.31 0.61
CA LYS A 77 -8.56 2.06 1.20
C LYS A 77 -7.55 2.55 0.16
N SER A 78 -7.36 1.80 -0.92
CA SER A 78 -6.49 2.21 -2.03
C SER A 78 -7.13 3.35 -2.84
N LEU A 79 -8.45 3.28 -3.07
CA LEU A 79 -9.24 4.33 -3.72
C LEU A 79 -9.27 5.64 -2.93
N GLU A 80 -9.43 5.57 -1.61
CA GLU A 80 -9.41 6.76 -0.74
C GLU A 80 -8.06 7.50 -0.77
N LYS A 81 -6.96 6.75 -0.98
CA LYS A 81 -5.61 7.33 -1.11
C LYS A 81 -5.33 7.93 -2.48
N ASP A 82 -5.89 7.34 -3.53
CA ASP A 82 -5.74 7.82 -4.90
C ASP A 82 -7.07 7.64 -5.67
N PRO A 83 -7.90 8.68 -5.72
CA PRO A 83 -9.20 8.63 -6.39
C PRO A 83 -9.11 8.35 -7.90
N HIS A 84 -7.93 8.54 -8.51
CA HIS A 84 -7.71 8.37 -9.94
C HIS A 84 -7.09 7.01 -10.29
N LEU A 85 -7.00 6.09 -9.34
CA LEU A 85 -6.30 4.80 -9.51
C LEU A 85 -6.86 3.93 -10.67
N PHE A 86 -8.11 4.15 -11.08
CA PHE A 86 -8.78 3.37 -12.14
C PHE A 86 -9.40 4.22 -13.27
N SER A 87 -9.11 5.53 -13.35
CA SER A 87 -9.54 6.39 -14.46
C SER A 87 -8.42 6.57 -15.48
#